data_AF-A0ABD1KKN6-F1
#
_entry.id   AF-A0ABD1KKN6-F1
#
_cell.length_a   1.000
_cell.length_b   1.000
_cell.length_c   1.000
_cell.angle_alpha   90.00
_cell.angle_beta   90.00
_cell.angle_gamma   90.00
#
_symmetry.space_group_name_H-M   'P 1'
#
loop_
_entity.id
_entity.type
_entity.pdbx_description
1 polymer ?
#
loop_
_entity_poly.entity_id
_entity_poly.type
_entity_poly.pdbx_seq_one_letter_code
_entity_poly.pdbx_strand_id
1 'polypeptide(L)'
;MKTIDQRVIVLCLLLTLVCAIQVKSAPVPDDWASGLIHRAKRSLLWRWNMLKPMGASCREHSECGTKYCRRHICTFRSYSS
;
A
#
# COMPACT_ATOMS: atom_id res chain seq x y z
N MET A 1 13.97 33.57 -32.74
CA MET A 1 14.16 33.67 -31.28
C MET A 1 12.88 34.16 -30.60
N LYS A 2 12.40 35.39 -30.87
CA LYS A 2 11.17 35.95 -30.27
C LYS A 2 9.91 35.05 -30.28
N THR A 3 9.65 34.33 -31.39
CA THR A 3 8.47 33.47 -31.53
C THR A 3 8.56 32.14 -30.77
N ILE A 4 9.77 31.65 -30.52
CA ILE A 4 10.02 30.41 -29.77
C ILE A 4 9.86 30.71 -28.28
N ASP A 5 10.44 31.81 -27.82
CA ASP A 5 10.31 32.27 -26.43
C ASP A 5 8.83 32.49 -26.04
N GLN A 6 8.05 33.11 -26.93
CA GLN A 6 6.61 33.31 -26.73
C GLN A 6 5.84 31.98 -26.63
N ARG A 7 6.17 30.99 -27.47
CA ARG A 7 5.52 29.66 -27.43
C ARG A 7 5.84 28.92 -26.15
N VAL A 8 7.08 29.01 -25.67
CA VAL A 8 7.52 28.39 -24.40
C VAL A 8 6.78 29.03 -23.22
N ILE A 9 6.68 30.37 -23.20
CA ILE A 9 5.95 31.08 -22.14
C ILE A 9 4.47 30.66 -22.11
N VAL A 10 3.81 30.59 -23.26
CA VAL A 10 2.41 30.16 -23.36
C VAL A 10 2.23 28.70 -22.89
N LEU A 11 3.14 27.81 -23.26
CA LEU A 11 3.15 26.42 -22.80
C LEU A 11 3.31 26.31 -21.28
N CYS A 12 4.25 27.06 -20.70
CA CYS A 12 4.46 27.10 -19.25
C CYS A 12 3.21 27.60 -18.52
N LEU A 13 2.55 28.66 -19.00
CA LEU A 13 1.32 29.18 -18.42
C LEU A 13 0.15 28.18 -18.51
N LEU A 14 0.02 27.46 -19.62
CA LEU A 14 -0.98 26.40 -19.78
C LEU A 14 -0.72 25.24 -18.81
N LEU A 15 0.54 24.81 -18.66
CA LEU A 15 0.92 23.75 -17.74
C LEU A 15 0.65 24.12 -16.28
N THR A 16 1.01 25.32 -15.84
CA THR A 16 0.72 25.77 -14.47
C THR A 16 -0.78 25.87 -14.21
N LEU A 17 -1.55 26.33 -15.20
CA LEU A 17 -3.00 26.38 -15.11
C LEU A 17 -3.60 24.97 -14.98
N VAL A 18 -3.19 24.02 -15.82
CA VAL A 18 -3.64 22.62 -15.75
C VAL A 18 -3.31 21.99 -14.40
N CYS A 19 -2.08 22.19 -13.90
CA CYS A 19 -1.67 21.70 -12.58
C CYS A 19 -2.51 22.31 -11.44
N ALA A 20 -2.87 23.60 -11.54
CA ALA A 20 -3.73 24.26 -10.55
C ALA A 20 -5.17 23.71 -10.57
N ILE A 21 -5.68 23.30 -11.73
CA ILE A 21 -7.03 22.73 -11.87
C ILE A 21 -7.06 21.25 -11.45
N GLN A 22 -5.92 20.54 -11.52
CA GLN A 22 -5.84 19.10 -11.24
C GLN A 22 -5.90 18.70 -9.75
N VAL A 23 -6.01 19.63 -8.81
CA VAL A 23 -6.04 19.29 -7.38
C VAL A 23 -7.43 19.51 -6.79
N LYS A 24 -8.39 18.71 -7.24
CA LYS A 24 -9.40 18.18 -6.33
C LYS A 24 -9.10 16.70 -6.17
N SER A 25 -8.20 16.36 -5.24
CA SER A 25 -8.25 15.04 -4.61
C SER A 25 -9.71 14.81 -4.22
N ALA A 26 -10.33 13.75 -4.73
CA ALA A 26 -11.70 13.41 -4.37
C ALA A 26 -11.82 13.56 -2.85
N PRO A 27 -12.75 14.41 -2.35
CA PRO A 27 -12.87 14.61 -0.92
C PRO A 27 -13.16 13.24 -0.33
N VAL A 28 -12.19 12.69 0.40
CA VAL A 28 -12.42 11.51 1.24
C VAL A 28 -13.48 11.99 2.23
N PRO A 29 -14.67 11.38 2.27
CA PRO A 29 -15.71 11.78 3.21
C PRO A 29 -15.11 11.86 4.61
N ASP A 30 -15.37 12.94 5.35
CA ASP A 30 -14.80 13.15 6.70
C ASP A 30 -15.15 12.00 7.65
N ASP A 31 -16.25 11.31 7.35
CA ASP A 31 -16.70 10.05 7.95
C ASP A 31 -15.63 8.94 7.91
N TRP A 32 -14.73 8.96 6.91
CA TRP A 32 -13.65 7.98 6.74
C TRP A 32 -12.37 8.37 7.48
N ALA A 33 -12.13 9.66 7.68
CA ALA A 33 -10.93 10.17 8.34
C ALA A 33 -10.90 9.87 9.84
N SER A 34 -12.06 9.70 10.47
CA SER A 34 -12.18 9.45 11.91
C SER A 34 -12.04 7.98 12.33
N GLY A 35 -11.93 7.03 11.39
CA GLY A 35 -11.81 5.61 11.75
C GLY A 35 -11.43 4.59 10.67
N LEU A 36 -11.36 4.94 9.38
CA LEU A 36 -11.28 3.94 8.30
C LEU A 36 -9.88 3.56 7.79
N ILE A 37 -8.79 4.03 8.41
CA ILE A 37 -7.56 3.20 8.44
C ILE A 37 -7.73 2.07 9.49
N HIS A 38 -8.93 1.51 9.59
CA HIS A 38 -9.11 0.16 10.11
C HIS A 38 -8.36 -0.77 9.16
N ARG A 39 -7.11 -1.10 9.53
CA ARG A 39 -6.33 -2.27 9.12
C ARG A 39 -7.12 -3.09 8.11
N ALA A 40 -6.92 -2.86 6.80
CA ALA A 40 -7.73 -3.45 5.74
C ALA A 40 -8.06 -4.90 6.11
N LYS A 41 -9.31 -5.14 6.57
CA LYS A 41 -9.72 -6.45 7.04
C LYS A 41 -9.80 -7.30 5.78
N ARG A 42 -8.68 -7.92 5.43
CA ARG A 42 -8.64 -9.04 4.48
C ARG A 42 -9.84 -9.91 4.81
N SER A 43 -10.65 -10.24 3.80
CA SER A 43 -11.82 -11.10 3.97
C SER A 43 -11.43 -12.36 4.76
N LEU A 44 -12.37 -12.98 5.47
CA LEU A 44 -12.08 -14.21 6.21
C LEU A 44 -11.50 -15.29 5.30
N LEU A 45 -11.94 -15.33 4.04
CA LEU A 45 -11.36 -16.16 2.98
C LEU A 45 -9.90 -15.81 2.67
N TRP A 46 -9.52 -14.52 2.63
CA TRP A 46 -8.13 -14.08 2.47
C TRP A 46 -7.26 -14.35 3.69
N ARG A 47 -7.84 -14.43 4.90
CA ARG A 47 -7.14 -14.91 6.10
C ARG A 47 -6.90 -16.42 6.09
N TRP A 48 -7.81 -17.17 5.46
CA TRP A 48 -7.76 -18.63 5.39
C TRP A 48 -6.86 -19.15 4.24
N ASN A 49 -6.98 -18.58 3.04
CA ASN A 49 -6.29 -19.07 1.84
C ASN A 49 -4.84 -18.62 1.70
N MET A 50 -4.35 -17.74 2.59
CA MET A 50 -2.99 -17.25 2.54
C MET A 50 -2.15 -17.83 3.66
N LEU A 51 -1.03 -18.41 3.26
CA LEU A 51 0.08 -18.71 4.15
C LEU A 51 0.51 -17.42 4.86
N LYS A 52 0.69 -17.51 6.17
CA LYS A 52 1.10 -16.41 7.02
C LYS A 52 2.57 -16.07 6.77
N PRO A 53 2.92 -14.78 6.70
CA PRO A 53 4.30 -14.35 6.52
C PRO A 53 5.12 -14.57 7.80
N MET A 54 6.43 -14.35 7.69
CA MET A 54 7.35 -14.33 8.83
C MET A 54 6.91 -13.34 9.91
N GLY A 55 7.10 -13.71 11.17
CA GLY A 55 6.74 -12.86 12.31
C GLY A 55 5.23 -12.83 12.59
N ALA A 56 4.38 -13.43 11.74
CA ALA A 56 2.96 -13.57 12.01
C ALA A 56 2.70 -14.69 13.03
N SER A 57 1.61 -14.56 13.77
CA SER A 57 1.21 -15.57 14.76
C SER A 57 0.67 -16.84 14.11
N CYS A 58 1.11 -18.00 14.58
CA CYS A 58 0.74 -19.32 14.07
C CYS A 58 0.30 -20.30 15.18
N ARG A 59 -0.58 -21.23 14.82
CA ARG A 59 -0.91 -22.40 15.63
C ARG A 59 -0.26 -23.67 15.11
N GLU A 60 -0.20 -23.81 13.79
CA GLU A 60 0.35 -24.97 13.11
C GLU A 60 1.42 -24.58 12.08
N HIS A 61 2.32 -25.52 11.78
CA HIS A 61 3.39 -25.35 10.80
C HIS A 61 2.84 -25.05 9.39
N SER A 62 1.72 -25.68 9.02
CA SER A 62 1.00 -25.51 7.75
C SER A 62 0.51 -24.08 7.52
N GLU A 63 0.30 -23.29 8.59
CA GLU A 63 -0.17 -21.91 8.48
C GLU A 63 0.91 -20.97 7.95
N CYS A 64 2.20 -21.29 8.16
CA CYS A 64 3.31 -20.42 7.81
C CYS A 64 3.80 -20.68 6.39
N GLY A 65 4.15 -19.61 5.65
CA GLY A 65 4.80 -19.75 4.34
C GLY A 65 6.13 -20.52 4.38
N THR A 66 6.82 -20.48 5.52
CA THR A 66 8.03 -21.25 5.81
C THR A 66 7.80 -22.71 6.17
N LYS A 67 6.53 -23.09 6.35
CA LYS A 67 6.11 -24.36 6.97
C LYS A 67 6.72 -24.60 8.35
N TYR A 68 7.06 -23.53 9.09
CA TYR A 68 7.71 -23.62 10.38
C TYR A 68 7.17 -22.61 11.39
N CYS A 69 6.55 -23.12 12.46
CA CYS A 69 5.93 -22.36 13.53
C CYS A 69 6.70 -22.60 14.84
N ARG A 70 7.31 -21.56 15.40
CA ARG A 70 8.07 -21.63 16.66
C ARG A 70 7.56 -20.57 17.62
N ARG A 71 7.19 -20.99 18.85
CA ARG A 71 6.63 -20.08 19.88
C ARG A 71 5.43 -19.27 19.37
N HIS A 72 4.53 -19.92 18.65
CA HIS A 72 3.37 -19.30 18.01
C HIS A 72 3.70 -18.17 17.02
N ILE A 73 4.91 -18.16 16.46
CA ILE A 73 5.34 -17.19 15.44
C ILE A 73 5.97 -17.95 14.25
N CYS A 74 5.67 -17.53 13.03
CA CYS A 74 6.30 -18.07 11.83
C CYS A 74 7.77 -17.64 11.75
N THR A 75 8.70 -18.61 11.68
CA THR A 75 10.14 -18.35 11.59
C THR A 75 10.81 -19.22 10.51
N PHE A 76 12.07 -18.94 10.18
CA PHE A 76 12.90 -19.89 9.43
C PHE A 76 13.28 -21.08 10.32
N ARG A 77 13.46 -22.24 9.71
CA ARG A 77 14.11 -23.39 10.35
C ARG A 77 15.61 -23.16 10.28
N SER A 78 16.21 -22.77 11.40
CA SER A 78 17.66 -22.64 11.51
C SER A 78 18.26 -24.03 11.73
N TYR A 79 19.00 -24.53 10.74
CA TYR A 79 19.93 -25.63 10.97
C TYR A 79 21.28 -25.01 11.26
N SER A 80 21.73 -25.05 12.52
CA SER A 80 23.12 -24.77 12.85
C SER A 80 23.97 -25.96 12.41
N SER A 81 24.91 -25.73 11.50
CA SER A 81 25.99 -26.69 11.19
C SER A 81 26.98 -26.79 12.35
#